data_AF-A0A6J5UW43-F1
#
_entry.id   AF-A0A6J5UW43-F1
#
_cell.length_a   1.000
_cell.length_b   1.000
_cell.length_c   1.000
_cell.angle_alpha   90.00
_cell.angle_beta   90.00
_cell.angle_gamma   90.00
#
_symmetry.space_group_name_H-M   'P 1'
#
loop_
_entity.id
_entity.type
_entity.pdbx_description
1 polymer ?
#
loop_
_entity_poly.entity_id
_entity_poly.type
_entity_poly.pdbx_seq_one_letter_code
_entity_poly.pdbx_strand_id
1 'polypeptide(L)'
;MPTIVVSSPKAAELFLKTHDLAFASRPPHEGAKHISFGQRNLRFAEYCSYWCDIRKMCTLELLSNQKINSFKSMRIEEVALRVEAIRAAANCGSIVGEQSE
;
A
#
# COMPACT_ATOMS: atom_id res chain seq x y z
N MET A 1 1.60 24.05 4.06
CA MET A 1 0.49 23.59 4.93
C MET A 1 1.01 23.48 6.35
N PRO A 2 0.26 23.90 7.37
CA PRO A 2 0.59 23.59 8.76
C PRO A 2 0.74 22.07 8.93
N THR A 3 1.78 21.64 9.65
CA THR A 3 2.08 20.22 9.84
C THR A 3 2.22 19.94 11.32
N ILE A 4 1.58 18.86 11.77
CA ILE A 4 1.65 18.38 13.16
C ILE A 4 2.33 17.02 13.13
N VAL A 5 3.38 16.84 13.93
CA VAL A 5 4.07 15.57 14.10
C VAL A 5 3.53 14.88 15.34
N VAL A 6 2.99 13.67 15.17
CA VAL A 6 2.47 12.84 16.25
C VAL A 6 3.48 11.75 16.56
N SER A 7 4.11 11.80 17.74
CA SER A 7 5.27 10.96 18.10
C SER A 7 5.07 10.09 19.35
N SER A 8 3.82 9.87 19.78
CA SER A 8 3.53 8.94 20.88
C SER A 8 2.34 8.05 20.57
N PRO A 9 2.28 6.81 21.10
CA PRO A 9 1.15 5.90 20.87
C PRO A 9 -0.18 6.49 21.34
N LYS A 10 -0.18 7.15 22.51
CA LYS A 10 -1.39 7.77 23.09
C LYS A 10 -1.91 8.91 22.20
N ALA A 11 -1.00 9.71 21.64
CA ALA A 11 -1.40 10.75 20.68
C ALA A 11 -1.86 10.12 19.35
N ALA A 12 -1.20 9.08 18.85
CA ALA A 12 -1.62 8.40 17.62
C ALA A 12 -3.02 7.79 17.73
N GLU A 13 -3.39 7.23 18.89
CA GLU A 13 -4.74 6.72 19.14
C GLU A 13 -5.80 7.82 19.00
N LEU A 14 -5.52 9.04 19.49
CA LEU A 14 -6.45 10.17 19.35
C LEU A 14 -6.71 10.49 17.87
N PHE A 15 -5.68 10.48 17.02
CA PHE A 15 -5.80 10.83 15.60
C PHE A 15 -6.35 9.71 14.74
N LEU A 16 -5.97 8.46 15.01
CA LEU A 16 -6.24 7.31 14.14
C LEU A 16 -7.44 6.47 14.59
N LYS A 17 -8.02 6.76 15.77
CA LYS A 17 -9.16 6.02 16.32
C LYS A 17 -10.21 6.93 16.95
N THR A 18 -9.84 7.79 17.91
CA THR A 18 -10.84 8.61 18.63
C THR A 18 -11.44 9.71 17.74
N HIS A 19 -10.61 10.34 16.91
CA HIS A 19 -10.99 11.40 15.99
C HIS A 19 -10.66 11.04 14.54
N ASP A 20 -10.67 9.74 14.21
CA ASP A 20 -10.25 9.21 12.92
C ASP A 20 -10.97 9.86 11.73
N LEU A 21 -12.27 10.10 11.85
CA LEU A 21 -13.09 10.73 10.81
C LEU A 21 -12.63 12.17 10.52
N ALA A 22 -12.24 12.93 11.53
CA ALA A 22 -11.76 14.30 11.36
C ALA A 22 -10.41 14.35 10.63
N PHE A 23 -9.61 13.28 10.71
CA PHE A 23 -8.30 13.15 10.09
C PHE A 23 -8.28 12.13 8.92
N ALA A 24 -9.45 11.70 8.45
CA ALA A 24 -9.55 10.67 7.42
C ALA A 24 -9.14 11.19 6.03
N SER A 25 -9.46 12.45 5.72
CA SER A 25 -9.12 13.09 4.44
C SER A 25 -7.62 13.28 4.27
N ARG A 26 -7.13 13.09 3.05
CA ARG A 26 -5.74 13.37 2.69
C ARG A 26 -5.59 14.78 2.13
N PRO A 27 -4.50 15.49 2.48
CA PRO A 27 -4.26 16.82 1.93
C PRO A 27 -4.02 16.76 0.41
N PRO A 28 -4.38 17.83 -0.33
CA PRO A 28 -4.06 17.93 -1.75
C PRO A 28 -2.57 17.75 -2.02
N HIS A 29 -2.23 16.95 -3.03
CA HIS A 29 -0.85 16.62 -3.38
C HIS A 29 -0.68 16.68 -4.90
N GLU A 30 0.12 17.62 -5.40
CA GLU A 30 0.27 17.87 -6.85
C GLU A 30 0.70 16.63 -7.62
N GLY A 31 1.69 15.88 -7.12
CA GLY A 31 2.08 14.62 -7.77
C GLY A 31 0.95 13.60 -7.87
N ALA A 32 0.05 13.57 -6.87
CA ALA A 32 -1.08 12.64 -6.86
C ALA A 32 -2.20 13.07 -7.81
N LYS A 33 -2.29 14.36 -8.16
CA LYS A 33 -3.19 14.81 -9.22
C LYS A 33 -2.77 14.24 -10.57
N HIS A 34 -1.47 14.20 -10.85
CA HIS A 34 -0.94 13.70 -12.12
C HIS A 34 -0.91 12.17 -12.20
N ILE A 35 -0.44 11.48 -11.16
CA ILE A 35 -0.23 10.02 -11.22
C ILE A 35 -1.42 9.21 -10.72
N SER A 36 -2.43 9.85 -10.09
CA SER A 36 -3.52 9.14 -9.44
C SER A 36 -4.91 9.68 -9.80
N PHE A 37 -5.12 9.92 -11.10
CA PHE A 37 -6.41 10.28 -11.70
C PHE A 37 -7.07 11.47 -10.98
N GLY A 38 -6.34 12.56 -10.79
CA GLY A 38 -6.86 13.73 -10.06
C GLY A 38 -7.11 13.46 -8.58
N GLN A 39 -6.25 12.67 -7.93
CA GLN A 39 -6.39 12.21 -6.54
C GLN A 39 -7.62 11.34 -6.24
N ARG A 40 -8.31 10.83 -7.26
CA ARG A 40 -9.49 9.97 -7.08
C ARG A 40 -9.08 8.49 -6.97
N ASN A 41 -8.53 8.11 -5.81
CA ASN A 41 -8.03 6.74 -5.55
C ASN A 41 -8.10 6.38 -4.05
N LEU A 42 -7.79 5.13 -3.71
CA LEU A 42 -7.84 4.64 -2.32
C LEU A 42 -6.85 5.33 -1.36
N ARG A 43 -5.73 5.85 -1.87
CA ARG A 43 -4.61 6.36 -1.05
C ARG A 43 -4.65 7.87 -0.82
N PHE A 44 -4.98 8.65 -1.85
CA PHE A 44 -4.86 10.12 -1.86
C PHE A 44 -6.19 10.87 -1.96
N ALA A 45 -7.32 10.18 -2.04
CA ALA A 45 -8.61 10.85 -2.07
C ALA A 45 -8.96 11.45 -0.71
N GLU A 46 -9.74 12.53 -0.77
CA GLU A 46 -10.46 13.05 0.38
C GLU A 46 -11.52 12.05 0.83
N TYR A 47 -11.85 12.08 2.13
CA TYR A 47 -12.89 11.23 2.68
C TYR A 47 -14.25 11.65 2.11
N CYS A 48 -14.86 10.74 1.37
CA CYS A 48 -16.17 10.93 0.75
C CYS A 48 -16.82 9.55 0.49
N SER A 49 -18.08 9.54 0.06
CA SER A 49 -18.79 8.29 -0.29
C SER A 49 -18.03 7.44 -1.30
N TYR A 50 -17.46 8.07 -2.33
CA TYR A 50 -16.62 7.40 -3.31
C TYR A 50 -15.43 6.66 -2.68
N TRP A 51 -14.71 7.30 -1.76
CA TRP A 51 -13.58 6.64 -1.08
C TRP A 51 -14.06 5.46 -0.23
N CYS A 52 -15.18 5.59 0.47
CA CYS A 52 -15.78 4.50 1.25
C CYS A 52 -16.15 3.30 0.37
N ASP A 53 -16.76 3.54 -0.80
CA ASP A 53 -17.16 2.49 -1.73
C ASP A 53 -15.95 1.76 -2.32
N ILE A 54 -14.92 2.49 -2.75
CA ILE A 54 -13.67 1.89 -3.24
C ILE A 54 -12.98 1.09 -2.14
N ARG A 55 -12.92 1.62 -0.91
CA ARG A 55 -12.34 0.89 0.23
C ARG A 55 -13.09 -0.41 0.51
N LYS A 56 -14.42 -0.37 0.49
CA LYS A 56 -15.26 -1.56 0.67
C LYS A 56 -15.01 -2.59 -0.43
N MET A 57 -15.02 -2.16 -1.70
CA MET A 57 -14.73 -3.04 -2.84
C MET A 57 -13.35 -3.68 -2.72
N CYS A 58 -12.28 -2.91 -2.46
CA CYS A 58 -10.94 -3.47 -2.27
C CYS A 58 -10.89 -4.46 -1.11
N THR A 59 -11.59 -4.19 -0.02
CA THR A 59 -11.62 -5.07 1.16
C THR A 59 -12.28 -6.42 0.83
N LEU A 60 -13.39 -6.41 0.08
CA LEU A 60 -14.13 -7.62 -0.25
C LEU A 60 -13.49 -8.41 -1.39
N GLU A 61 -13.07 -7.72 -2.45
CA GLU A 61 -12.71 -8.36 -3.72
C GLU A 61 -11.21 -8.63 -3.87
N LEU A 62 -10.36 -7.85 -3.18
CA LEU A 62 -8.89 -7.94 -3.32
C LEU A 62 -8.21 -8.42 -2.05
N LEU A 63 -8.62 -7.87 -0.90
CA LEU A 63 -7.95 -8.06 0.39
C LEU A 63 -8.71 -9.00 1.34
N SER A 64 -9.71 -9.71 0.85
CA SER A 64 -10.41 -10.73 1.63
C SER A 64 -9.53 -11.96 1.82
N ASN A 65 -9.73 -12.68 2.93
CA ASN A 65 -9.00 -13.92 3.20
C ASN A 65 -9.14 -14.94 2.07
N GLN A 66 -10.33 -15.02 1.45
CA GLN A 66 -10.57 -15.90 0.30
C GLN A 66 -9.66 -15.53 -0.87
N LYS A 67 -9.62 -14.26 -1.26
CA LYS A 67 -8.78 -13.80 -2.39
C LYS A 67 -7.30 -13.92 -2.07
N ILE A 68 -6.88 -13.56 -0.85
CA ILE A 68 -5.49 -13.69 -0.41
C ILE A 68 -5.05 -15.16 -0.49
N ASN A 69 -5.89 -16.08 -0.07
CA ASN A 69 -5.59 -17.51 -0.10
C ASN A 69 -5.60 -18.10 -1.51
N SER A 70 -6.45 -17.61 -2.41
CA SER A 70 -6.45 -18.09 -3.81
C SER A 70 -5.13 -17.80 -4.52
N PHE A 71 -4.44 -16.70 -4.18
CA PHE A 71 -3.13 -16.35 -4.72
C PHE A 71 -1.94 -16.95 -3.94
N LYS A 72 -2.18 -17.81 -2.95
CA LYS A 72 -1.13 -18.35 -2.08
C LYS A 72 -0.07 -19.12 -2.88
N SER A 73 -0.47 -20.01 -3.77
CA SER A 73 0.46 -20.84 -4.54
C SER A 73 1.37 -20.01 -5.44
N MET A 74 0.80 -19.03 -6.15
CA MET A 74 1.55 -18.08 -6.97
C MET A 74 2.60 -17.32 -6.13
N ARG A 75 2.24 -16.82 -4.94
CA ARG A 75 3.22 -16.12 -4.08
C ARG A 75 4.34 -17.04 -3.61
N ILE A 76 4.05 -18.32 -3.33
CA ILE A 76 5.07 -19.30 -2.94
C ILE A 76 6.05 -19.54 -4.09
N GLU A 77 5.52 -19.70 -5.31
CA GLU A 77 6.31 -19.89 -6.52
C GLU A 77 7.23 -18.70 -6.80
N GLU A 78 6.70 -17.48 -6.80
CA GLU A 78 7.48 -16.25 -7.02
C GLU A 78 8.60 -16.07 -6.00
N VAL A 79 8.33 -16.38 -4.73
CA VAL A 79 9.36 -16.33 -3.67
C VAL A 79 10.42 -17.41 -3.90
N ALA A 80 10.03 -18.63 -4.28
CA ALA A 80 10.98 -19.70 -4.58
C ALA A 80 11.90 -19.34 -5.75
N LEU A 81 11.35 -18.80 -6.83
CA LEU A 81 12.11 -18.31 -7.98
C LEU A 81 13.10 -17.22 -7.57
N ARG A 82 12.67 -16.26 -6.74
CA ARG A 82 13.54 -15.19 -6.26
C ARG A 82 14.68 -15.72 -5.40
N VAL A 83 14.41 -16.69 -4.52
CA VAL A 83 15.44 -17.33 -3.68
C VAL A 83 16.46 -18.08 -4.54
N GLU A 84 16.00 -18.78 -5.57
CA GLU A 84 16.92 -19.49 -6.48
C GLU A 84 17.79 -18.52 -7.27
N ALA A 85 17.22 -17.41 -7.77
CA ALA A 85 17.99 -16.35 -8.43
C ALA A 85 19.07 -15.77 -7.51
N ILE A 86 18.75 -15.56 -6.22
CA ILE A 86 19.72 -15.11 -5.22
C ILE A 86 20.84 -16.14 -5.02
N ARG A 87 20.49 -17.42 -4.92
CA ARG A 87 21.47 -18.51 -4.76
C ARG A 87 22.41 -18.60 -5.97
N ALA A 88 21.87 -18.53 -7.18
CA ALA A 88 22.66 -18.56 -8.40
C ALA A 88 23.64 -17.38 -8.47
N ALA A 89 23.17 -16.16 -8.21
CA ALA A 89 24.03 -14.98 -8.20
C ALA A 89 25.14 -15.08 -7.14
N ALA A 90 24.81 -15.56 -5.94
CA ALA A 90 25.79 -15.78 -4.87
C ALA A 90 26.89 -16.77 -5.28
N ASN A 91 26.53 -17.87 -5.94
CA ASN A 91 27.49 -18.86 -6.45
C ASN A 91 28.38 -18.28 -7.57
N CYS A 92 27.85 -17.36 -8.37
CA CYS A 92 28.58 -16.69 -9.45
C CYS A 92 29.30 -15.41 -9.01
N GLY A 93 29.28 -15.05 -7.72
CA GLY A 93 29.85 -13.80 -7.21
C GLY A 93 29.23 -12.53 -7.81
N SER A 94 28.01 -12.61 -8.33
CA SER A 94 27.32 -11.54 -9.07
C SER A 94 26.26 -10.84 -8.21
N ILE A 95 25.92 -9.60 -8.56
CA ILE A 95 24.90 -8.81 -7.85
C ILE A 95 23.50 -9.24 -8.29
N VAL A 96 22.61 -9.53 -7.34
CA VAL A 96 21.21 -9.85 -7.63
C VAL A 96 20.46 -8.60 -8.07
N GLY A 97 20.08 -8.49 -9.34
CA GLY A 97 19.17 -7.44 -9.82
C GLY A 97 19.58 -6.70 -11.08
N GLU A 98 20.72 -7.01 -11.71
CA GLU A 98 20.98 -6.54 -13.07
C GLU A 98 20.14 -7.35 -14.07
N GLN A 99 18.89 -6.93 -14.26
CA GLN A 99 18.25 -7.09 -15.55
C GLN A 99 18.61 -5.84 -16.35
N SER A 100 19.58 -5.99 -17.26
CA SER A 100 19.70 -5.11 -18.42
C SER A 100 18.36 -5.07 -19.15
N GLU A 101 17.91 -3.85 -19.46
CA GLU A 101 16.71 -3.53 -20.25
C GLU A 101 16.53 -4.39 -21.51
#